data_AF-A0ABD0ZC58-F1
#
_entry.id   AF-A0ABD0ZC58-F1
#
_cell.length_a   1.000
_cell.length_b   1.000
_cell.length_c   1.000
_cell.angle_alpha   90.00
_cell.angle_beta   90.00
_cell.angle_gamma   90.00
#
_symmetry.space_group_name_H-M   'P 1'
#
loop_
_entity.id
_entity.type
_entity.pdbx_description
1 polymer ?
#
loop_
_entity_poly.entity_id
_entity_poly.type
_entity_poly.pdbx_seq_one_letter_code
_entity_poly.pdbx_strand_id
1 'polypeptide(L)'
;MVTTRKTKARVTSASHRRPPQDSESPVMKFFKLILPSTMKNNMMMIPPKFVNLHGSKLSDVVTLETPVGFKRSIKLKRIGEEIWFQEGWSEFAEAHSIDEGYFLLFECKGNSSFRVIIFNVSATEIDYPLDEVHISDSDDDIIEVTDKGFFGTQGKKGIVESVNGGGSENKPKKRSRDIYFDKILHDVDVINSIQVLEEEEGDKRVFRDKQSF
;
A
#
# COMPACT_ATOMS: atom_id res chain seq x y z
N MET A 1 41.65 44.57 -58.60
CA MET A 1 40.17 44.67 -58.42
C MET A 1 39.68 43.33 -57.91
N VAL A 2 39.21 43.28 -56.67
CA VAL A 2 38.81 42.07 -55.92
C VAL A 2 37.35 41.76 -56.21
N THR A 3 36.98 40.50 -56.39
CA THR A 3 35.62 40.03 -56.05
C THR A 3 35.64 38.58 -55.57
N THR A 4 35.31 38.38 -54.30
CA THR A 4 35.05 37.09 -53.64
C THR A 4 33.54 36.81 -53.68
N ARG A 5 33.13 35.63 -54.14
CA ARG A 5 31.74 35.16 -54.02
C ARG A 5 31.56 34.42 -52.68
N LYS A 6 30.82 35.01 -51.75
CA LYS A 6 30.32 34.34 -50.54
C LYS A 6 29.05 33.55 -50.88
N THR A 7 29.08 32.23 -50.76
CA THR A 7 27.87 31.39 -50.72
C THR A 7 27.32 31.36 -49.29
N LYS A 8 26.05 31.74 -49.14
CA LYS A 8 25.33 31.81 -47.88
C LYS A 8 24.83 30.42 -47.50
N ALA A 9 25.25 29.90 -46.35
CA ALA A 9 24.76 28.63 -45.82
C ALA A 9 23.26 28.72 -45.51
N ARG A 10 22.52 27.67 -45.89
CA ARG A 10 21.10 27.47 -45.58
C ARG A 10 20.98 27.05 -44.11
N VAL A 11 20.45 27.94 -43.28
CA VAL A 11 20.05 27.63 -41.90
C VAL A 11 18.74 26.85 -41.96
N THR A 12 18.78 25.54 -41.75
CA THR A 12 17.59 24.75 -41.46
C THR A 12 17.37 24.77 -39.95
N SER A 13 16.40 25.55 -39.49
CA SER A 13 15.91 25.53 -38.11
C SER A 13 15.14 24.22 -37.87
N ALA A 14 15.85 23.19 -37.44
CA ALA A 14 15.23 21.97 -36.94
C ALA A 14 14.51 22.29 -35.62
N SER A 15 13.18 22.42 -35.68
CA SER A 15 12.31 22.47 -34.52
C SER A 15 12.46 21.16 -33.76
N HIS A 16 13.22 21.20 -32.67
CA HIS A 16 13.29 20.11 -31.70
C HIS A 16 11.97 20.10 -30.92
N ARG A 17 10.94 19.47 -31.48
CA ARG A 17 9.79 19.07 -30.67
C ARG A 17 10.31 18.07 -29.64
N ARG A 18 10.36 18.48 -28.36
CA ARG A 18 10.51 17.53 -27.25
C ARG A 18 9.37 16.52 -27.38
N PRO A 19 9.65 15.20 -27.29
CA PRO A 19 8.59 14.22 -27.09
C PRO A 19 7.75 14.64 -25.87
N PRO A 20 6.44 14.37 -25.84
CA PRO A 20 5.67 14.49 -24.62
C PRO A 20 6.41 13.70 -23.53
N GLN A 21 6.89 14.41 -22.51
CA GLN A 21 7.36 13.75 -21.31
C GLN A 21 6.12 13.17 -20.65
N ASP A 22 6.03 11.84 -20.61
CA ASP A 22 5.03 11.16 -19.80
C ASP A 22 5.17 11.70 -18.38
N SER A 23 4.23 12.54 -17.97
CA SER A 23 4.21 13.12 -16.63
C SER A 23 3.93 11.97 -15.66
N GLU A 24 4.98 11.45 -15.05
CA GLU A 24 4.87 10.42 -14.03
C GLU A 24 4.12 11.01 -12.83
N SER A 25 3.00 10.37 -12.45
CA SER A 25 2.23 10.82 -11.28
C SER A 25 3.07 10.58 -10.03
N PRO A 26 3.22 11.55 -9.12
CA PRO A 26 4.01 11.36 -7.89
C PRO A 26 3.35 10.41 -6.87
N VAL A 27 2.08 10.02 -7.09
CA VAL A 27 1.33 9.20 -6.15
C VAL A 27 1.73 7.73 -6.31
N MET A 28 2.78 7.31 -5.59
CA MET A 28 3.29 5.93 -5.61
C MET A 28 2.80 5.06 -4.45
N LYS A 29 2.05 5.65 -3.51
CA LYS A 29 1.63 4.99 -2.29
C LYS A 29 0.12 4.90 -2.19
N PHE A 30 -0.36 3.81 -1.64
CA PHE A 30 -1.74 3.65 -1.21
C PHE A 30 -1.77 2.79 0.05
N PHE A 31 -2.82 2.91 0.84
CA PHE A 31 -3.07 1.98 1.92
C PHE A 31 -4.34 1.18 1.65
N LYS A 32 -4.47 0.06 2.37
CA LYS A 32 -5.65 -0.78 2.35
C LYS A 32 -5.97 -1.24 3.78
N LEU A 33 -7.23 -1.11 4.16
CA LEU A 33 -7.78 -1.77 5.34
C LEU A 33 -8.32 -3.13 4.89
N ILE A 34 -7.93 -4.21 5.56
CA ILE A 34 -8.41 -5.55 5.30
C ILE A 34 -9.77 -5.70 5.96
N LEU A 35 -10.79 -5.76 5.12
CA LEU A 35 -12.19 -5.97 5.48
C LEU A 35 -12.73 -7.16 4.67
N PRO A 36 -13.80 -7.83 5.14
CA PRO A 36 -14.51 -8.84 4.35
C PRO A 36 -14.87 -8.37 2.94
N SER A 37 -15.24 -7.09 2.78
CA SER A 37 -15.60 -6.50 1.49
C SER A 37 -14.40 -6.30 0.54
N THR A 38 -13.18 -6.28 1.09
CA THR A 38 -11.94 -6.06 0.34
C THR A 38 -11.23 -7.35 -0.05
N MET A 39 -11.65 -8.46 0.56
CA MET A 39 -11.17 -9.81 0.35
C MET A 39 -12.24 -10.61 -0.36
N LYS A 40 -11.95 -11.12 -1.56
CA LYS A 40 -12.89 -11.98 -2.28
C LYS A 40 -12.17 -13.15 -2.88
N ASN A 41 -12.62 -14.37 -2.57
CA ASN A 41 -12.03 -15.61 -3.10
C ASN A 41 -10.49 -15.63 -2.93
N ASN A 42 -10.02 -15.21 -1.76
CA ASN A 42 -8.61 -15.06 -1.42
C ASN A 42 -7.82 -14.10 -2.33
N MET A 43 -8.46 -13.04 -2.82
CA MET A 43 -7.86 -11.97 -3.61
C MET A 43 -8.05 -10.62 -2.92
N MET A 44 -7.11 -9.69 -3.12
CA MET A 44 -7.24 -8.31 -2.66
C MET A 44 -7.28 -7.31 -3.82
N MET A 45 -8.29 -6.44 -3.83
CA MET A 45 -8.42 -5.40 -4.85
C MET A 45 -7.48 -4.22 -4.61
N ILE A 46 -6.75 -3.82 -5.65
CA ILE A 46 -5.96 -2.59 -5.66
C ILE A 46 -6.91 -1.38 -5.73
N PRO A 47 -6.71 -0.30 -4.94
CA PRO A 47 -7.60 0.85 -4.95
C PRO A 47 -7.83 1.40 -6.37
N PRO A 48 -9.08 1.61 -6.81
CA PRO A 48 -9.39 2.04 -8.18
C PRO A 48 -8.67 3.35 -8.58
N LYS A 49 -8.49 4.27 -7.63
CA LYS A 49 -7.72 5.50 -7.88
C LYS A 49 -6.26 5.21 -8.24
N PHE A 50 -5.64 4.22 -7.60
CA PHE A 50 -4.27 3.82 -7.92
C PHE A 50 -4.22 3.11 -9.28
N VAL A 51 -5.19 2.23 -9.56
CA VAL A 51 -5.35 1.57 -10.87
C VAL A 51 -5.51 2.60 -12.00
N ASN A 52 -6.29 3.65 -11.80
CA ASN A 52 -6.47 4.70 -12.81
C ASN A 52 -5.18 5.48 -13.11
N LEU A 53 -4.26 5.57 -12.15
CA LEU A 53 -3.00 6.29 -12.31
C LEU A 53 -1.90 5.41 -12.91
N HIS A 54 -1.84 4.14 -12.50
CA HIS A 54 -0.69 3.25 -12.76
C HIS A 54 -1.04 1.88 -13.32
N GLY A 55 -2.31 1.49 -13.30
CA GLY A 55 -2.75 0.12 -13.58
C GLY A 55 -2.39 -0.39 -14.98
N SER A 56 -2.29 0.49 -15.97
CA SER A 56 -1.84 0.13 -17.33
C SER A 56 -0.35 -0.16 -17.42
N LYS A 57 0.44 0.37 -16.47
CA LYS A 57 1.89 0.20 -16.40
C LYS A 57 2.29 -1.02 -15.56
N LEU A 58 1.43 -1.44 -14.63
CA LEU A 58 1.71 -2.59 -13.77
C LEU A 58 1.90 -3.87 -14.59
N SER A 59 2.98 -4.58 -14.30
CA SER A 59 3.24 -5.92 -14.84
C SER A 59 2.16 -6.92 -14.40
N ASP A 60 1.92 -7.96 -15.20
CA ASP A 60 0.96 -9.01 -14.85
C ASP A 60 1.40 -9.84 -13.64
N VAL A 61 2.69 -9.84 -13.33
CA VAL A 61 3.26 -10.38 -12.09
C VAL A 61 4.06 -9.29 -11.41
N VAL A 62 3.84 -9.11 -10.11
CA VAL A 62 4.53 -8.12 -9.28
C VAL A 62 5.09 -8.78 -8.04
N THR A 63 6.10 -8.18 -7.42
CA THR A 63 6.67 -8.65 -6.16
C THR A 63 6.15 -7.80 -5.00
N LEU A 64 5.68 -8.44 -3.93
CA LEU A 64 5.50 -7.80 -2.63
C LEU A 64 6.75 -8.05 -1.78
N GLU A 65 7.31 -6.99 -1.21
CA GLU A 65 8.52 -7.00 -0.40
C GLU A 65 8.24 -6.35 0.97
N THR A 66 8.55 -7.04 2.06
CA THR A 66 8.45 -6.48 3.42
C THR A 66 9.71 -5.70 3.80
N PRO A 67 9.70 -4.92 4.90
CA PRO A 67 10.88 -4.20 5.37
C PRO A 67 12.07 -5.11 5.70
N VAL A 68 11.82 -6.36 6.09
CA VAL A 68 12.84 -7.37 6.42
C VAL A 68 13.30 -8.18 5.22
N GLY A 69 12.79 -7.89 4.02
CA GLY A 69 13.24 -8.49 2.76
C GLY A 69 12.51 -9.76 2.34
N PHE A 70 11.48 -10.21 3.07
CA PHE A 70 10.59 -11.27 2.62
C PHE A 70 9.95 -10.87 1.29
N LYS A 71 9.99 -11.77 0.31
CA LYS A 71 9.50 -11.50 -1.06
C LYS A 71 8.53 -12.57 -1.52
N ARG A 72 7.40 -12.14 -2.09
CA ARG A 72 6.49 -13.03 -2.82
C ARG A 72 6.08 -12.45 -4.16
N SER A 73 6.07 -13.31 -5.17
CA SER A 73 5.56 -13.02 -6.49
C SER A 73 4.04 -13.18 -6.48
N ILE A 74 3.34 -12.15 -6.93
CA ILE A 74 1.89 -12.09 -6.96
C ILE A 74 1.44 -11.88 -8.41
N LYS A 75 0.55 -12.75 -8.89
CA LYS A 75 -0.09 -12.57 -10.18
C LYS A 75 -1.28 -11.63 -10.05
N LEU A 76 -1.34 -10.65 -10.95
CA LEU A 76 -2.45 -9.72 -11.05
C LEU A 76 -3.56 -10.31 -11.91
N LYS A 77 -4.81 -10.17 -11.44
CA LYS A 77 -6.01 -10.46 -12.22
C LYS A 77 -6.69 -9.17 -12.62
N ARG A 78 -7.01 -9.04 -13.90
CA ARG A 78 -7.77 -7.92 -14.45
C ARG A 78 -9.21 -8.35 -14.71
N ILE A 79 -10.17 -7.66 -14.11
CA ILE A 79 -11.61 -7.92 -14.30
C ILE A 79 -12.27 -6.58 -14.61
N GLY A 80 -12.59 -6.34 -15.89
CA GLY A 80 -13.03 -5.02 -16.33
C GLY A 80 -11.96 -3.96 -16.06
N GLU A 81 -12.30 -2.94 -15.27
CA GLU A 81 -11.40 -1.85 -14.86
C GLU A 81 -10.70 -2.14 -13.52
N GLU A 82 -10.98 -3.27 -12.89
CA GLU A 82 -10.40 -3.63 -11.59
C GLU A 82 -9.14 -4.47 -11.76
N ILE A 83 -8.17 -4.25 -10.86
CA ILE A 83 -6.96 -5.07 -10.74
C ILE A 83 -6.90 -5.64 -9.33
N TRP A 84 -6.61 -6.92 -9.24
CA TRP A 84 -6.58 -7.68 -8.01
C TRP A 84 -5.26 -8.42 -7.86
N PHE A 85 -4.71 -8.44 -6.64
CA PHE A 85 -3.71 -9.43 -6.24
C PHE A 85 -4.40 -10.79 -6.10
N GLN A 86 -3.96 -11.78 -6.87
CA GLN A 86 -4.60 -13.10 -6.94
C GLN A 86 -3.67 -14.23 -6.49
N GLU A 87 -2.95 -14.85 -7.41
CA GLU A 87 -2.08 -16.00 -7.11
C GLU A 87 -0.86 -15.48 -6.33
N GLY A 88 -0.55 -16.09 -5.19
CA GLY A 88 0.49 -15.62 -4.26
C GLY A 88 -0.01 -14.72 -3.13
N TRP A 89 -1.22 -14.15 -3.25
CA TRP A 89 -1.74 -13.24 -2.22
C TRP A 89 -2.10 -13.98 -0.92
N SER A 90 -2.70 -15.16 -1.04
CA SER A 90 -3.11 -15.96 0.13
C SER A 90 -1.89 -16.37 0.94
N GLU A 91 -0.85 -16.83 0.24
CA GLU A 91 0.41 -17.25 0.81
C GLU A 91 1.14 -16.07 1.48
N PHE A 92 1.08 -14.87 0.89
CA PHE A 92 1.61 -13.66 1.51
C PHE A 92 0.82 -13.28 2.77
N ALA A 93 -0.51 -13.39 2.75
CA ALA A 93 -1.37 -13.09 3.90
C ALA A 93 -1.15 -14.09 5.05
N GLU A 94 -1.10 -15.39 4.73
CA GLU A 94 -0.83 -16.47 5.67
C GLU A 94 0.55 -16.32 6.32
N ALA A 95 1.59 -16.04 5.54
CA ALA A 95 2.96 -15.86 6.05
C ALA A 95 3.08 -14.73 7.10
N HIS A 96 2.17 -13.76 7.10
CA HIS A 96 2.18 -12.63 8.03
C HIS A 96 0.96 -12.60 8.95
N SER A 97 0.17 -13.70 8.97
CA SER A 97 -1.08 -13.78 9.74
C SER A 97 -1.97 -12.54 9.56
N ILE A 98 -2.12 -12.11 8.31
CA ILE A 98 -2.94 -10.94 7.96
C ILE A 98 -4.41 -11.32 8.09
N ASP A 99 -5.12 -10.56 8.91
CA ASP A 99 -6.53 -10.79 9.19
C ASP A 99 -7.37 -9.51 9.06
N GLU A 100 -8.68 -9.63 9.26
CA GLU A 100 -9.62 -8.53 9.29
C GLU A 100 -9.18 -7.43 10.28
N GLY A 101 -9.39 -6.18 9.87
CA GLY A 101 -8.95 -4.99 10.61
C GLY A 101 -7.49 -4.61 10.40
N TYR A 102 -6.68 -5.44 9.75
CA TYR A 102 -5.27 -5.08 9.48
C TYR A 102 -5.18 -3.93 8.48
N PHE A 103 -4.16 -3.10 8.65
CA PHE A 103 -3.88 -1.96 7.79
C PHE A 103 -2.55 -2.17 7.07
N LEU A 104 -2.56 -2.11 5.74
CA LEU A 104 -1.39 -2.31 4.91
C LEU A 104 -1.07 -1.04 4.13
N LEU A 105 0.18 -0.58 4.22
CA LEU A 105 0.71 0.51 3.41
C LEU A 105 1.56 -0.07 2.27
N PHE A 106 1.14 0.19 1.03
CA PHE A 106 1.84 -0.20 -0.18
C PHE A 106 2.57 1.00 -0.78
N GLU A 107 3.83 0.79 -1.15
CA GLU A 107 4.65 1.73 -1.90
C GLU A 107 5.16 1.07 -3.17
N CYS A 108 4.66 1.52 -4.32
CA CYS A 108 5.04 1.02 -5.62
C CYS A 108 6.46 1.51 -5.96
N LYS A 109 7.35 0.56 -6.26
CA LYS A 109 8.71 0.79 -6.73
C LYS A 109 8.76 0.46 -8.22
N GLY A 110 8.62 1.48 -9.07
CA GLY A 110 8.50 1.30 -10.51
C GLY A 110 7.14 0.67 -10.88
N ASN A 111 7.15 -0.38 -11.70
CA ASN A 111 5.92 -0.98 -12.25
C ASN A 111 5.71 -2.46 -11.88
N SER A 112 6.64 -3.06 -11.14
CA SER A 112 6.66 -4.51 -10.89
C SER A 112 6.93 -4.90 -9.44
N SER A 113 7.03 -3.94 -8.53
CA SER A 113 7.33 -4.21 -7.13
C SER A 113 6.57 -3.26 -6.20
N PHE A 114 6.14 -3.77 -5.06
CA PHE A 114 5.59 -3.00 -3.96
C PHE A 114 6.34 -3.32 -2.67
N ARG A 115 6.82 -2.29 -1.98
CA ARG A 115 7.15 -2.42 -0.56
C ARG A 115 5.86 -2.38 0.25
N VAL A 116 5.70 -3.27 1.21
CA VAL A 116 4.50 -3.41 2.02
C VAL A 116 4.86 -3.31 3.50
N ILE A 117 4.24 -2.36 4.21
CA ILE A 117 4.29 -2.27 5.68
C ILE A 117 2.93 -2.73 6.22
N ILE A 118 2.91 -3.59 7.23
CA ILE A 118 1.70 -4.23 7.75
C ILE A 118 1.54 -3.81 9.20
N PHE A 119 0.37 -3.27 9.53
CA PHE A 119 -0.03 -2.88 10.87
C PHE A 119 -1.21 -3.76 11.29
N ASN A 120 -1.12 -4.34 12.49
CA ASN A 120 -2.22 -5.12 13.05
C ASN A 120 -3.32 -4.20 13.63
N VAL A 121 -4.35 -4.82 14.19
CA VAL A 121 -5.51 -4.13 14.79
C VAL A 121 -5.17 -3.15 15.92
N SER A 122 -4.00 -3.28 16.55
CA SER A 122 -3.51 -2.33 17.56
C SER A 122 -2.90 -1.05 16.96
N ALA A 123 -2.93 -0.91 15.63
CA ALA A 123 -2.26 0.14 14.87
C ALA A 123 -0.73 0.15 15.01
N THR A 124 -0.14 -0.99 15.36
CA THR A 124 1.31 -1.18 15.46
C THR A 124 1.81 -2.03 14.29
N GLU A 125 2.97 -1.68 13.73
CA GLU A 125 3.65 -2.51 12.72
C GLU A 125 3.89 -3.91 13.30
N ILE A 126 3.65 -4.96 12.51
CA ILE A 126 3.85 -6.33 12.98
C ILE A 126 5.33 -6.67 13.08
N ASP A 127 5.66 -7.62 13.95
CA ASP A 127 6.94 -8.31 13.88
C ASP A 127 6.90 -9.29 12.71
N TYR A 128 7.76 -9.07 11.72
CA TYR A 128 7.84 -9.92 10.55
C TYR A 128 8.52 -11.25 10.90
N PRO A 129 7.87 -12.41 10.69
CA PRO A 129 8.54 -13.69 10.84
C PRO A 129 9.69 -13.75 9.84
N LEU A 130 10.87 -14.18 10.32
CA LEU A 130 12.00 -14.44 9.44
C LEU A 130 11.66 -15.64 8.56
N ASP A 131 12.06 -15.59 7.29
CA ASP A 131 12.05 -16.78 6.45
C ASP A 131 12.88 -17.85 7.18
N GLU A 132 12.28 -18.99 7.52
CA GLU A 132 13.02 -20.15 7.96
C GLU A 132 14.00 -20.49 6.84
N VAL A 133 15.29 -20.21 7.08
CA VAL A 133 16.35 -20.66 6.20
C VAL A 133 16.28 -22.17 6.24
N HIS A 134 15.75 -22.80 5.20
CA HIS A 134 16.02 -24.19 4.92
C HIS A 134 17.52 -24.28 4.66
N ILE A 135 18.28 -24.56 5.72
CA ILE A 135 19.66 -24.99 5.64
C ILE A 135 19.58 -26.34 4.93
N SER A 136 19.72 -26.33 3.61
CA SER A 136 20.24 -27.50 2.93
C SER A 136 21.65 -27.68 3.46
N ASP A 137 21.92 -28.82 4.11
CA ASP A 137 23.23 -29.22 4.62
C ASP A 137 24.27 -29.25 3.47
N SER A 138 24.75 -28.09 3.07
CA SER A 138 26.01 -27.90 2.37
C SER A 138 26.81 -26.96 3.24
N ASP A 139 27.74 -27.57 3.96
CA ASP A 139 28.85 -26.90 4.61
C ASP A 139 29.50 -25.94 3.60
N ASP A 140 29.44 -24.63 3.86
CA ASP A 140 30.48 -23.66 3.47
C ASP A 140 30.18 -22.25 4.07
N ASP A 141 31.07 -21.84 4.97
CA ASP A 141 31.47 -20.49 5.41
C ASP A 141 30.47 -19.52 6.10
N ILE A 142 30.55 -19.52 7.44
CA ILE A 142 30.03 -18.47 8.34
C ILE A 142 30.88 -17.20 8.20
N ILE A 143 30.25 -16.07 7.84
CA ILE A 143 30.84 -14.73 8.02
C ILE A 143 30.17 -14.04 9.20
N GLU A 144 30.90 -13.95 10.29
CA GLU A 144 30.60 -13.18 11.50
C GLU A 144 30.74 -11.68 11.18
N VAL A 145 29.65 -10.90 11.23
CA VAL A 145 29.73 -9.43 11.13
C VAL A 145 29.36 -8.83 12.48
N THR A 146 30.41 -8.40 13.15
CA THR A 146 30.42 -7.64 14.40
C THR A 146 29.64 -6.33 14.34
N ASP A 147 28.94 -6.08 15.44
CA ASP A 147 28.23 -4.89 15.88
C ASP A 147 28.95 -3.55 15.63
N LYS A 148 28.19 -2.56 15.16
CA LYS A 148 28.57 -1.14 15.20
C LYS A 148 27.35 -0.31 15.56
N GLY A 149 27.24 0.01 16.84
CA GLY A 149 26.37 1.06 17.34
C GLY A 149 26.74 2.45 16.80
N PHE A 150 25.74 3.31 16.67
CA PHE A 150 25.92 4.76 16.72
C PHE A 150 24.69 5.45 17.31
N PHE A 151 24.90 6.19 18.40
CA PHE A 151 23.92 7.00 19.13
C PHE A 151 23.99 8.48 18.72
N GLY A 152 22.83 9.16 18.71
CA GLY A 152 22.66 10.63 18.79
C GLY A 152 22.67 11.36 17.43
N THR A 153 21.86 12.39 17.16
CA THR A 153 21.37 13.49 18.03
C THR A 153 20.14 14.22 17.44
N GLN A 154 19.49 15.03 18.29
CA GLN A 154 18.31 15.86 18.04
C GLN A 154 18.56 17.08 17.13
N GLY A 155 17.48 17.56 16.48
CA GLY A 155 17.35 18.91 15.97
C GLY A 155 15.89 19.38 15.98
N LYS A 156 15.60 20.48 16.69
CA LYS A 156 14.29 21.14 16.81
C LYS A 156 14.12 22.29 15.81
N LYS A 157 12.84 22.60 15.56
CA LYS A 157 12.21 23.90 15.23
C LYS A 157 12.20 24.40 13.77
N GLY A 158 10.99 24.75 13.33
CA GLY A 158 10.72 25.63 12.19
C GLY A 158 9.23 25.68 11.84
N ILE A 159 8.43 26.39 12.65
CA ILE A 159 7.02 26.75 12.41
C ILE A 159 6.97 27.86 11.37
N VAL A 160 6.03 27.79 10.41
CA VAL A 160 5.33 28.96 9.84
C VAL A 160 3.91 28.57 9.42
N GLU A 161 2.93 29.19 10.07
CA GLU A 161 1.52 29.23 9.69
C GLU A 161 1.30 30.18 8.50
N SER A 162 0.26 29.92 7.72
CA SER A 162 -0.48 30.97 7.01
C SER A 162 -1.92 30.54 6.80
N VAL A 163 -2.82 31.38 7.32
CA VAL A 163 -4.28 31.26 7.34
C VAL A 163 -4.89 32.11 6.23
N ASN A 164 -5.95 31.62 5.60
CA ASN A 164 -7.18 32.33 5.13
C ASN A 164 -7.91 31.34 4.18
N GLY A 165 -9.20 31.03 4.28
CA GLY A 165 -10.37 31.71 4.85
C GLY A 165 -11.36 32.01 3.72
N GLY A 166 -12.50 31.31 3.65
CA GLY A 166 -13.60 31.65 2.73
C GLY A 166 -14.46 30.46 2.29
N GLY A 167 -15.63 30.30 2.91
CA GLY A 167 -16.63 29.29 2.56
C GLY A 167 -17.56 29.72 1.40
N SER A 168 -18.13 28.71 0.74
CA SER A 168 -19.37 28.84 0.00
C SER A 168 -20.03 27.46 -0.05
N GLU A 169 -21.20 27.36 0.59
CA GLU A 169 -22.03 26.15 0.64
C GLU A 169 -22.63 25.85 -0.73
N ASN A 170 -22.15 24.80 -1.37
CA ASN A 170 -22.84 24.11 -2.45
C ASN A 170 -22.99 22.66 -2.01
N LYS A 171 -24.21 22.19 -1.74
CA LYS A 171 -24.48 20.75 -1.47
C LYS A 171 -24.00 19.94 -2.69
N PRO A 172 -22.92 19.15 -2.57
CA PRO A 172 -22.32 18.51 -3.71
C PRO A 172 -23.07 17.21 -4.02
N LYS A 173 -23.27 16.92 -5.32
CA LYS A 173 -23.46 15.53 -5.75
C LYS A 173 -22.29 14.73 -5.18
N LYS A 174 -22.58 13.76 -4.30
CA LYS A 174 -21.56 12.98 -3.59
C LYS A 174 -20.51 12.52 -4.58
N ARG A 175 -19.27 12.92 -4.34
CA ARG A 175 -18.15 12.56 -5.20
C ARG A 175 -17.97 11.06 -5.09
N SER A 176 -17.47 10.38 -6.12
CA SER A 176 -17.15 8.93 -6.07
C SER A 176 -16.35 8.53 -4.80
N ARG A 177 -15.56 9.46 -4.26
CA ARG A 177 -14.89 9.34 -2.96
C ARG A 177 -15.84 9.03 -1.81
N ASP A 178 -16.95 9.76 -1.70
CA ASP A 178 -17.89 9.64 -0.59
C ASP A 178 -18.54 8.25 -0.57
N ILE A 179 -18.80 7.65 -1.75
CA ILE A 179 -19.38 6.31 -1.86
C ILE A 179 -18.41 5.21 -1.38
N TYR A 180 -17.11 5.34 -1.69
CA TYR A 180 -16.10 4.38 -1.23
C TYR A 180 -15.86 4.50 0.28
N PHE A 181 -15.81 5.72 0.80
CA PHE A 181 -15.68 5.96 2.25
C PHE A 181 -16.93 5.54 3.02
N ASP A 182 -18.14 5.79 2.49
CA ASP A 182 -19.38 5.35 3.11
C ASP A 182 -19.44 3.82 3.24
N LYS A 183 -18.91 3.08 2.26
CA LYS A 183 -18.77 1.62 2.35
C LYS A 183 -17.78 1.20 3.42
N ILE A 184 -16.62 1.86 3.50
CA ILE A 184 -15.64 1.58 4.56
C ILE A 184 -16.22 1.87 5.94
N LEU A 185 -16.91 3.00 6.10
CA LEU A 185 -17.52 3.37 7.37
C LEU A 185 -18.61 2.39 7.78
N HIS A 186 -19.46 1.97 6.85
CA HIS A 186 -20.45 0.94 7.11
C HIS A 186 -19.79 -0.37 7.56
N ASP A 187 -18.72 -0.80 6.91
CA ASP A 187 -18.02 -2.04 7.28
C ASP A 187 -17.31 -1.91 8.65
N VAL A 188 -16.73 -0.75 8.97
CA VAL A 188 -16.12 -0.47 10.29
C VAL A 188 -17.19 -0.41 11.39
N ASP A 189 -18.35 0.19 11.12
CA ASP A 189 -19.47 0.24 12.06
C ASP A 189 -20.05 -1.18 12.30
N VAL A 190 -20.09 -2.02 11.26
CA VAL A 190 -20.47 -3.44 11.38
C VAL A 190 -19.45 -4.20 12.23
N ILE A 191 -18.14 -4.01 12.03
CA ILE A 191 -17.08 -4.66 12.82
C ILE A 191 -17.17 -4.25 14.30
N ASN A 192 -17.32 -2.96 14.58
CA ASN A 192 -17.51 -2.47 15.95
C ASN A 192 -18.79 -3.05 16.58
N SER A 193 -19.85 -3.27 15.79
CA SER A 193 -21.09 -3.87 16.29
C SER A 193 -20.94 -5.36 16.62
N ILE A 194 -20.03 -6.09 15.96
CA ILE A 194 -19.75 -7.51 16.26
C ILE A 194 -18.93 -7.64 17.55
N GLN A 195 -17.90 -6.81 17.73
CA GLN A 195 -17.10 -6.79 18.97
C GLN A 195 -17.95 -6.52 20.22
N VAL A 196 -18.94 -5.62 20.12
CA VAL A 196 -19.87 -5.32 21.23
C VAL A 196 -20.75 -6.54 21.58
N LEU A 197 -21.08 -7.39 20.62
CA LEU A 197 -21.94 -8.56 20.86
C LEU A 197 -21.18 -9.73 21.52
N GLU A 198 -19.90 -9.92 21.21
CA GLU A 198 -19.07 -10.98 21.84
C GLU A 198 -18.72 -10.65 23.31
N GLU A 199 -18.57 -9.37 23.66
CA GLU A 199 -18.36 -8.95 25.05
C GLU A 199 -19.62 -9.12 25.92
N GLU A 200 -20.82 -8.92 25.37
CA GLU A 200 -22.11 -9.08 26.08
C GLU A 200 -22.52 -10.55 26.31
N GLU A 201 -21.97 -11.50 25.54
CA GLU A 201 -22.18 -12.94 25.76
C GLU A 201 -21.20 -13.55 26.79
N GLY A 202 -20.08 -12.87 27.06
CA GLY A 202 -19.08 -13.28 28.06
C GLY A 202 -19.52 -13.10 29.52
N ASP A 203 -20.46 -12.19 29.79
CA ASP A 203 -20.81 -11.78 31.17
C ASP A 203 -22.05 -12.51 31.76
N LYS A 204 -22.58 -13.52 31.06
CA LYS A 204 -23.78 -14.28 31.51
C LYS A 204 -23.51 -15.64 32.15
N ARG A 205 -22.24 -15.99 32.44
CA ARG A 205 -21.89 -17.23 33.14
C ARG A 205 -21.42 -17.03 34.58
N VAL A 206 -22.16 -16.25 35.37
CA VAL A 206 -22.09 -16.37 36.83
C VAL A 206 -23.50 -16.28 37.39
N PHE A 207 -23.85 -17.20 38.29
CA PHE A 207 -25.11 -17.35 39.03
C PHE A 207 -26.24 -18.16 38.39
N ARG A 208 -26.09 -19.48 38.42
CA ARG A 208 -27.13 -20.33 39.04
C ARG A 208 -26.56 -21.71 39.37
N ASP A 209 -26.19 -21.91 40.63
CA ASP A 209 -26.26 -23.20 41.31
C ASP A 209 -26.16 -22.97 42.83
N LYS A 210 -27.32 -22.69 43.43
CA LYS A 210 -27.60 -22.97 44.84
C LYS A 210 -29.06 -23.42 44.96
N GLN A 211 -29.25 -24.42 45.83
CA GLN A 211 -30.44 -25.23 46.16
C GLN A 211 -30.59 -26.48 45.28
N SER A 212 -30.69 -27.70 45.82
CA SER A 212 -30.82 -28.17 47.20
C SER A 212 -30.87 -29.71 47.18
N PHE A 213 -30.21 -30.40 48.12
CA PHE A 213 -30.73 -31.44 49.01
C PHE A 213 -29.75 -31.64 50.17
#